data_AF-A0A0A7CLC7-F1
#
_entry.id   AF-A0A0A7CLC7-F1
#
_cell.length_a   1.000
_cell.length_b   1.000
_cell.length_c   1.000
_cell.angle_alpha   90.00
_cell.angle_beta   90.00
_cell.angle_gamma   90.00
#
_symmetry.space_group_name_H-M   'P 1'
#
loop_
_entity.id
_entity.type
_entity.pdbx_description
1 polymer ?
#
loop_
_entity_poly.entity_id
_entity_poly.type
_entity_poly.pdbx_seq_one_letter_code
_entity_poly.pdbx_strand_id
1 'polypeptide(L)'
;MKLSVIVAALSGVALAAEFRFTNKCDYTIKLHSAGSVFVCDIPVGETRNNNCGASLTGHGLFKHTDANNVNLLEFSLTNTPGFNQIWYDVSNIPPGPGNCKTKTHDTGFNVPIKVHPTKNNNGKNCRDLLVTTANSDQAYLFPDDNGKMADCPIDEVFEIIYCPGGNPAPTSAPTSAPTQAPTSAPTQAPTKAPTQAPTQAPTQAPTQAPTQAPTQAPTSAPTSGPSSVPTMAPTGAPTAAPTWAPTGAPDTQTPTSAPNTSAPVTDYPTQSPDIPDGQVGPWKQCGGKGYSGATQCADGLKCESVNEWYSLCTPLPPKEGELATWAQCGGHGYFGLTKCQSRDECWTKDEFYSQCIPKKSR
;
A
#
# COMPACT_ATOMS: atom_id res chain seq x y z
N MET A 1 -55.27 13.73 -21.27
CA MET A 1 -54.14 12.78 -21.32
C MET A 1 -52.96 13.39 -20.58
N LYS A 2 -52.64 12.92 -19.37
CA LYS A 2 -51.39 13.30 -18.68
C LYS A 2 -50.33 12.27 -19.07
N LEU A 3 -49.37 12.67 -19.91
CA LEU A 3 -48.22 11.85 -20.25
C LEU A 3 -47.25 11.89 -19.07
N SER A 4 -47.23 10.84 -18.25
CA SER A 4 -46.21 10.66 -17.22
C SER A 4 -44.96 10.12 -17.91
N VAL A 5 -43.94 10.97 -18.06
CA VAL A 5 -42.60 10.55 -18.50
C VAL A 5 -41.92 9.90 -17.30
N ILE A 6 -41.90 8.56 -17.29
CA ILE A 6 -41.06 7.79 -16.37
C ILE A 6 -39.63 7.95 -16.87
N VAL A 7 -38.85 8.81 -16.21
CA VAL A 7 -37.40 8.86 -16.40
C VAL A 7 -36.84 7.61 -15.73
N ALA A 8 -36.59 6.57 -16.52
CA ALA A 8 -35.78 5.45 -16.08
C ALA A 8 -34.37 5.98 -15.82
N ALA A 9 -33.98 6.10 -14.55
CA ALA A 9 -32.60 6.32 -14.16
C ALA A 9 -31.80 5.10 -14.61
N LEU A 10 -31.16 5.20 -15.79
CA LEU A 10 -30.06 4.32 -16.17
C LEU A 10 -28.96 4.54 -15.14
N SER A 11 -28.92 3.67 -14.15
CA SER A 11 -27.79 3.53 -13.24
C SER A 11 -26.62 3.12 -14.13
N GLY A 12 -25.77 4.10 -14.46
CA GLY A 12 -24.51 3.81 -15.11
C GLY A 12 -23.76 2.81 -14.24
N VAL A 13 -23.54 1.61 -14.76
CA VAL A 13 -22.68 0.62 -14.11
C VAL A 13 -21.31 1.27 -14.04
N ALA A 14 -20.85 1.59 -12.83
CA ALA A 14 -19.52 2.14 -12.67
C ALA A 14 -18.52 1.14 -13.25
N LEU A 15 -17.76 1.55 -14.28
CA LEU A 15 -16.61 0.82 -14.83
C LEU A 15 -15.43 0.94 -13.85
N ALA A 16 -15.67 0.53 -12.61
CA ALA A 16 -14.71 0.64 -11.53
C ALA A 16 -14.46 -0.74 -10.95
N ALA A 17 -13.19 -1.03 -10.70
CA ALA A 17 -12.80 -2.25 -10.04
C ALA A 17 -13.51 -2.37 -8.67
N GLU A 18 -13.85 -3.59 -8.29
CA GLU A 18 -14.45 -3.89 -6.99
C GLU A 18 -13.60 -4.91 -6.25
N PHE A 19 -13.23 -4.63 -5.01
CA PHE A 19 -12.68 -5.59 -4.06
C PHE A 19 -13.77 -6.06 -3.11
N ARG A 20 -13.95 -7.38 -3.06
CA ARG A 20 -14.85 -8.08 -2.13
C ARG A 20 -14.01 -8.83 -1.12
N PHE A 21 -14.06 -8.44 0.14
CA PHE A 21 -13.21 -8.98 1.19
C PHE A 21 -13.94 -10.04 1.99
N THR A 22 -13.46 -11.28 1.94
CA THR A 22 -13.97 -12.43 2.70
C THR A 22 -12.99 -12.80 3.79
N ASN A 23 -13.47 -12.92 5.02
CA ASN A 23 -12.66 -13.34 6.16
C ASN A 23 -12.93 -14.81 6.52
N LYS A 24 -11.95 -15.68 6.29
CA LYS A 24 -11.97 -17.08 6.76
C LYS A 24 -11.04 -17.33 7.94
N CYS A 25 -10.42 -16.29 8.50
CA CYS A 25 -9.61 -16.39 9.71
C CYS A 25 -10.52 -16.59 10.93
N ASP A 26 -9.94 -17.00 12.07
CA ASP A 26 -10.64 -17.12 13.36
C ASP A 26 -10.66 -15.80 14.16
N TYR A 27 -10.18 -14.72 13.56
CA TYR A 27 -10.20 -13.36 14.11
C TYR A 27 -10.78 -12.36 13.10
N THR A 28 -11.29 -11.24 13.59
CA THR A 28 -11.78 -10.14 12.76
C THR A 28 -10.65 -9.49 11.98
N ILE A 29 -10.83 -9.32 10.66
CA ILE A 29 -9.92 -8.52 9.85
C ILE A 29 -10.29 -7.05 10.01
N LYS A 30 -9.38 -6.28 10.60
CA LYS A 30 -9.45 -4.81 10.62
C LYS A 30 -8.80 -4.24 9.37
N LEU A 31 -9.61 -3.88 8.38
CA LEU A 31 -9.15 -3.41 7.07
C LEU A 31 -8.72 -1.94 7.16
N HIS A 32 -7.50 -1.66 6.71
CA HIS A 32 -6.95 -0.31 6.63
C HIS A 32 -6.45 -0.02 5.22
N SER A 33 -6.44 1.25 4.83
CA SER A 33 -5.85 1.73 3.59
C SER A 33 -4.52 2.46 3.84
N ALA A 34 -3.99 3.12 2.80
CA ALA A 34 -2.76 3.90 2.88
C ALA A 34 -2.78 4.91 4.05
N GLY A 35 -1.63 5.07 4.72
CA GLY A 35 -1.52 5.90 5.93
C GLY A 35 -2.17 5.30 7.18
N SER A 36 -2.47 3.99 7.18
CA SER A 36 -3.16 3.30 8.28
C SER A 36 -4.55 3.88 8.56
N VAL A 37 -5.23 4.41 7.55
CA VAL A 37 -6.61 4.88 7.67
C VAL A 37 -7.54 3.68 7.80
N PHE A 38 -8.33 3.62 8.87
CA PHE A 38 -9.32 2.57 9.06
C PHE A 38 -10.40 2.63 7.97
N VAL A 39 -10.71 1.49 7.37
CA VAL A 39 -11.77 1.35 6.37
C VAL A 39 -12.99 0.70 7.01
N CYS A 40 -12.83 -0.53 7.51
CA CYS A 40 -13.93 -1.29 8.10
C CYS A 40 -13.44 -2.54 8.84
N ASP A 41 -14.34 -3.17 9.60
CA ASP A 41 -14.15 -4.51 10.13
C ASP A 41 -14.85 -5.57 9.24
N ILE A 42 -14.15 -6.69 9.04
CA ILE A 42 -14.68 -7.89 8.38
C ILE A 42 -14.70 -9.01 9.45
N PRO A 43 -15.85 -9.24 10.12
CA PRO A 43 -16.00 -10.29 11.12
C PRO A 43 -15.72 -11.68 10.57
N VAL A 44 -15.47 -12.64 11.46
CA VAL A 44 -15.20 -14.04 11.13
C VAL A 44 -16.34 -14.61 10.28
N GLY A 45 -15.99 -15.20 9.13
CA GLY A 45 -16.94 -15.81 8.20
C GLY A 45 -17.72 -14.82 7.32
N GLU A 46 -17.53 -13.50 7.50
CA GLU A 46 -18.25 -12.50 6.72
C GLU A 46 -17.53 -12.12 5.42
N THR A 47 -18.31 -11.57 4.49
CA THR A 47 -17.82 -10.92 3.27
C THR A 47 -18.31 -9.48 3.22
N ARG A 48 -17.41 -8.55 2.88
CA ARG A 48 -17.69 -7.14 2.66
C ARG A 48 -17.49 -6.81 1.18
N ASN A 49 -18.56 -6.36 0.52
CA ASN A 49 -18.55 -5.97 -0.89
C ASN A 49 -18.27 -4.47 -1.05
N ASN A 50 -18.29 -3.97 -2.29
CA ASN A 50 -18.19 -2.54 -2.60
C ASN A 50 -16.96 -1.88 -1.96
N ASN A 51 -15.79 -2.53 -2.04
CA ASN A 51 -14.53 -2.06 -1.46
C ASN A 51 -14.58 -1.82 0.05
N CYS A 52 -15.55 -2.44 0.75
CA CYS A 52 -15.91 -2.12 2.12
C CYS A 52 -16.24 -0.62 2.37
N GLY A 53 -16.77 0.06 1.35
CA GLY A 53 -17.08 1.49 1.39
C GLY A 53 -15.92 2.41 1.04
N ALA A 54 -14.73 1.88 0.75
CA ALA A 54 -13.60 2.69 0.30
C ALA A 54 -13.78 3.17 -1.15
N SER A 55 -13.41 4.43 -1.40
CA SER A 55 -13.24 4.96 -2.75
C SER A 55 -11.87 4.57 -3.28
N LEU A 56 -11.83 4.03 -4.50
CA LEU A 56 -10.56 3.73 -5.18
C LEU A 56 -10.12 4.96 -5.99
N THR A 57 -8.88 5.43 -5.79
CA THR A 57 -8.35 6.62 -6.48
C THR A 57 -6.93 6.36 -6.99
N GLY A 58 -6.70 6.31 -8.30
CA GLY A 58 -5.37 6.29 -8.91
C GLY A 58 -4.47 5.11 -8.51
N HIS A 59 -3.97 5.07 -7.28
CA HIS A 59 -3.25 3.97 -6.66
C HIS A 59 -3.62 3.88 -5.17
N GLY A 60 -3.47 2.70 -4.59
CA GLY A 60 -3.78 2.50 -3.17
C GLY A 60 -3.32 1.14 -2.67
N LEU A 61 -3.62 0.91 -1.40
CA LEU A 61 -3.36 -0.37 -0.76
C LEU A 61 -4.46 -0.72 0.23
N PHE A 62 -4.57 -2.00 0.53
CA PHE A 62 -5.32 -2.54 1.66
C PHE A 62 -4.41 -3.40 2.53
N LYS A 63 -4.59 -3.32 3.85
CA LYS A 63 -3.83 -4.10 4.82
C LYS A 63 -4.66 -4.49 6.03
N HIS A 64 -4.29 -5.60 6.66
CA HIS A 64 -4.86 -6.00 7.94
C HIS A 64 -4.08 -5.33 9.08
N THR A 65 -4.79 -4.64 9.98
CA THR A 65 -4.26 -3.80 11.08
C THR A 65 -3.60 -2.49 10.63
N ASP A 66 -3.40 -1.59 11.58
CA ASP A 66 -2.72 -0.31 11.41
C ASP A 66 -1.18 -0.44 11.46
N ALA A 67 -0.66 -1.65 11.74
CA ALA A 67 0.77 -1.92 11.81
C ALA A 67 1.48 -1.73 10.45
N ASN A 68 2.79 -1.50 10.52
CA ASN A 68 3.65 -1.30 9.34
C ASN A 68 4.32 -2.59 8.87
N ASN A 69 4.49 -3.58 9.75
CA ASN A 69 5.04 -4.90 9.40
C ASN A 69 3.91 -5.88 9.05
N VAL A 70 3.31 -5.69 7.88
CA VAL A 70 2.13 -6.44 7.41
C VAL A 70 2.21 -6.62 5.90
N ASN A 71 1.52 -7.63 5.38
CA ASN A 71 1.41 -7.79 3.93
C ASN A 71 0.38 -6.82 3.36
N LEU A 72 0.70 -6.24 2.21
CA LEU A 72 -0.08 -5.20 1.54
C LEU A 72 -0.69 -5.79 0.27
N LEU A 73 -2.00 -5.61 0.08
CA LEU A 73 -2.61 -5.72 -1.25
C LEU A 73 -2.50 -4.35 -1.91
N GLU A 74 -1.65 -4.22 -2.92
CA GLU A 74 -1.39 -2.97 -3.62
C GLU A 74 -2.15 -2.95 -4.94
N PHE A 75 -2.60 -1.77 -5.37
CA PHE A 75 -3.27 -1.60 -6.66
C PHE A 75 -2.99 -0.24 -7.30
N SER A 76 -3.10 -0.19 -8.62
CA SER A 76 -3.08 1.04 -9.42
C SER A 76 -4.12 0.98 -10.54
N LEU A 77 -4.96 1.99 -10.63
CA LEU A 77 -5.99 2.19 -11.64
C LEU A 77 -5.47 3.14 -12.72
N THR A 78 -5.49 2.69 -13.97
CA THR A 78 -5.28 3.55 -15.13
C THR A 78 -6.55 3.56 -15.96
N ASN A 79 -7.16 4.74 -16.07
CA ASN A 79 -8.38 4.95 -16.86
C ASN A 79 -8.14 6.12 -17.82
N THR A 80 -7.49 5.84 -18.95
CA THR A 80 -7.25 6.81 -20.00
C THR A 80 -7.86 6.32 -21.31
N PRO A 81 -8.24 7.22 -22.24
CA PRO A 81 -8.82 6.81 -23.51
C PRO A 81 -7.93 5.79 -24.24
N GLY A 82 -8.45 4.57 -24.46
CA GLY A 82 -7.72 3.47 -25.09
C GLY A 82 -6.86 2.61 -24.16
N PHE A 83 -6.77 2.94 -22.87
CA PHE A 83 -5.99 2.16 -21.90
C PHE A 83 -6.65 2.15 -20.51
N ASN A 84 -7.34 1.05 -20.20
CA ASN A 84 -8.19 0.89 -19.02
C ASN A 84 -7.83 -0.39 -18.26
N GLN A 85 -6.97 -0.27 -17.25
CA GLN A 85 -6.47 -1.41 -16.49
C GLN A 85 -6.43 -1.14 -14.98
N ILE A 86 -6.55 -2.21 -14.22
CA ILE A 86 -6.11 -2.27 -12.83
C ILE A 86 -4.88 -3.17 -12.74
N TRP A 87 -3.82 -2.61 -12.16
CA TRP A 87 -2.62 -3.32 -11.75
C TRP A 87 -2.76 -3.68 -10.27
N TYR A 88 -2.29 -4.86 -9.88
CA TYR A 88 -2.35 -5.32 -8.50
C TYR A 88 -1.21 -6.29 -8.19
N ASP A 89 -0.81 -6.29 -6.94
CA ASP A 89 0.17 -7.21 -6.40
C ASP A 89 -0.01 -7.37 -4.89
N VAL A 90 0.79 -8.26 -4.30
CA VAL A 90 0.91 -8.38 -2.85
C VAL A 90 2.35 -8.17 -2.46
N SER A 91 2.59 -7.32 -1.46
CA SER A 91 3.91 -7.02 -0.95
C SER A 91 4.08 -7.52 0.47
N ASN A 92 5.14 -8.29 0.70
CA ASN A 92 5.63 -8.70 2.01
C ASN A 92 6.96 -7.99 2.33
N ILE A 93 7.17 -6.79 1.81
CA ILE A 93 8.37 -6.01 2.09
C ILE A 93 8.24 -5.42 3.51
N PRO A 94 9.12 -5.78 4.46
CA PRO A 94 9.07 -5.20 5.80
C PRO A 94 9.51 -3.73 5.78
N PRO A 95 9.02 -2.89 6.71
CA PRO A 95 9.34 -1.47 6.75
C PRO A 95 10.83 -1.23 7.04
N GLY A 96 11.45 -0.28 6.32
CA GLY A 96 12.85 0.13 6.49
C GLY A 96 13.59 0.32 5.17
N PRO A 97 14.85 0.82 5.18
CA PRO A 97 15.67 0.92 3.98
C PRO A 97 16.47 -0.37 3.69
N GLY A 98 16.48 -0.80 2.41
CA GLY A 98 17.35 -1.88 1.90
C GLY A 98 16.70 -3.28 1.87
N ASN A 99 17.52 -4.33 1.88
CA ASN A 99 17.05 -5.73 1.93
C ASN A 99 16.55 -6.07 3.35
N CYS A 100 15.38 -5.52 3.68
CA CYS A 100 14.92 -5.27 5.04
C CYS A 100 14.81 -6.52 5.90
N LYS A 101 14.46 -7.69 5.34
CA LYS A 101 14.39 -8.94 6.10
C LYS A 101 15.69 -9.28 6.85
N THR A 102 16.85 -8.97 6.25
CA THR A 102 18.16 -9.22 6.88
C THR A 102 18.54 -8.18 7.94
N LYS A 103 17.90 -7.00 7.92
CA LYS A 103 18.23 -5.86 8.78
C LYS A 103 17.25 -5.68 9.94
N THR A 104 15.97 -5.90 9.70
CA THR A 104 14.89 -5.69 10.69
C THR A 104 14.44 -6.99 11.33
N HIS A 105 14.77 -8.14 10.75
CA HIS A 105 14.22 -9.46 11.11
C HIS A 105 12.70 -9.56 10.99
N ASP A 106 12.05 -8.53 10.44
CA ASP A 106 10.63 -8.51 10.17
C ASP A 106 10.30 -9.25 8.87
N THR A 107 9.09 -9.79 8.79
CA THR A 107 8.63 -10.62 7.67
C THR A 107 7.83 -9.87 6.62
N GLY A 108 7.31 -8.68 6.94
CA GLY A 108 6.34 -7.94 6.13
C GLY A 108 5.02 -8.70 5.95
N PHE A 109 4.67 -9.61 6.86
CA PHE A 109 3.55 -10.54 6.67
C PHE A 109 2.86 -10.84 7.99
N ASN A 110 1.54 -10.71 8.01
CA ASN A 110 0.72 -11.00 9.20
C ASN A 110 -0.53 -11.83 8.91
N VAL A 111 -1.03 -11.87 7.66
CA VAL A 111 -2.24 -12.63 7.32
C VAL A 111 -2.13 -13.31 5.95
N PRO A 112 -2.43 -14.62 5.85
CA PRO A 112 -2.57 -15.29 4.56
C PRO A 112 -3.66 -14.63 3.71
N ILE A 113 -3.38 -14.35 2.44
CA ILE A 113 -4.31 -13.71 1.51
C ILE A 113 -4.34 -14.47 0.18
N LYS A 114 -5.54 -14.66 -0.37
CA LYS A 114 -5.75 -14.98 -1.78
C LYS A 114 -6.42 -13.80 -2.47
N VAL A 115 -5.84 -13.36 -3.59
CA VAL A 115 -6.45 -12.41 -4.53
C VAL A 115 -6.95 -13.22 -5.71
N HIS A 116 -8.24 -13.16 -5.99
CA HIS A 116 -8.87 -13.91 -7.08
C HIS A 116 -9.66 -12.96 -7.99
N PRO A 117 -9.19 -12.65 -9.21
CA PRO A 117 -10.01 -11.99 -10.23
C PRO A 117 -11.15 -12.93 -10.64
N THR A 118 -12.37 -12.40 -10.77
CA THR A 118 -13.58 -13.22 -11.02
C THR A 118 -14.10 -13.13 -12.45
N LYS A 119 -13.80 -12.05 -13.17
CA LYS A 119 -14.30 -11.81 -14.53
C LYS A 119 -13.29 -12.19 -15.61
N ASN A 120 -12.08 -11.65 -15.53
CA ASN A 120 -11.11 -11.70 -16.63
C ASN A 120 -9.90 -12.59 -16.32
N ASN A 121 -10.01 -13.47 -15.31
CA ASN A 121 -8.93 -14.37 -14.92
C ASN A 121 -8.53 -15.29 -16.08
N ASN A 122 -7.31 -15.10 -16.57
CA ASN A 122 -6.75 -15.84 -17.69
C ASN A 122 -5.54 -16.69 -17.30
N GLY A 123 -5.20 -16.73 -16.01
CA GLY A 123 -4.07 -17.46 -15.45
C GLY A 123 -2.69 -16.94 -15.87
N LYS A 124 -2.63 -15.79 -16.57
CA LYS A 124 -1.39 -15.15 -17.04
C LYS A 124 -1.19 -13.81 -16.34
N ASN A 125 -1.58 -12.71 -16.99
CA ASN A 125 -1.45 -11.37 -16.43
C ASN A 125 -2.57 -11.07 -15.43
N CYS A 126 -3.82 -11.45 -15.74
CA CYS A 126 -4.93 -11.41 -14.80
C CYS A 126 -5.07 -12.80 -14.15
N ARG A 127 -4.56 -12.97 -12.93
CA ARG A 127 -4.38 -14.29 -12.30
C ARG A 127 -4.61 -14.26 -10.79
N ASP A 128 -4.73 -15.45 -10.23
CA ASP A 128 -4.73 -15.62 -8.77
C ASP A 128 -3.36 -15.26 -8.18
N LEU A 129 -3.36 -14.58 -7.04
CA LEU A 129 -2.21 -14.49 -6.14
C LEU A 129 -2.56 -15.19 -4.82
N LEU A 130 -1.74 -16.15 -4.42
CA LEU A 130 -1.88 -16.92 -3.19
C LEU A 130 -0.64 -16.69 -2.32
N VAL A 131 -0.79 -15.81 -1.33
CA VAL A 131 0.28 -15.41 -0.42
C VAL A 131 -0.07 -15.91 0.98
N THR A 132 0.35 -17.13 1.28
CA THR A 132 0.06 -17.80 2.57
C THR A 132 1.23 -17.80 3.54
N THR A 133 2.41 -17.34 3.11
CA THR A 133 3.61 -17.28 3.94
C THR A 133 4.40 -15.99 3.68
N ALA A 134 5.25 -15.63 4.64
CA ALA A 134 6.14 -14.47 4.55
C ALA A 134 7.12 -14.52 3.36
N ASN A 135 7.49 -15.73 2.89
CA ASN A 135 8.45 -15.94 1.81
C ASN A 135 7.76 -16.45 0.53
N SER A 136 6.47 -16.18 0.36
CA SER A 136 5.76 -16.56 -0.86
C SER A 136 6.47 -16.00 -2.09
N ASP A 137 6.65 -16.85 -3.10
CA ASP A 137 7.19 -16.47 -4.41
C ASP A 137 6.23 -15.55 -5.19
N GLN A 138 4.95 -15.49 -4.80
CA GLN A 138 3.94 -14.63 -5.39
C GLN A 138 3.80 -13.25 -4.73
N ALA A 139 4.59 -12.96 -3.68
CA ALA A 139 4.63 -11.65 -3.03
C ALA A 139 5.97 -10.95 -3.27
N TYR A 140 5.98 -9.63 -3.41
CA TYR A 140 7.23 -8.85 -3.39
C TYR A 140 7.92 -9.00 -2.03
N LEU A 141 9.20 -9.38 -2.02
CA LEU A 141 9.96 -9.64 -0.78
C LEU A 141 11.01 -8.58 -0.48
N PHE A 142 11.42 -7.80 -1.47
CA PHE A 142 12.37 -6.69 -1.37
C PHE A 142 12.13 -5.69 -2.53
N PRO A 143 12.60 -4.43 -2.44
CA PRO A 143 12.28 -3.41 -3.45
C PRO A 143 12.77 -3.67 -4.88
N ASP A 144 13.79 -4.51 -5.06
CA ASP A 144 14.32 -4.89 -6.38
C ASP A 144 13.71 -6.19 -6.94
N ASP A 145 12.80 -6.80 -6.19
CA ASP A 145 12.04 -7.96 -6.62
C ASP A 145 11.07 -7.50 -7.72
N ASN A 146 11.12 -8.12 -8.89
CA ASN A 146 10.37 -7.67 -10.07
C ASN A 146 9.59 -8.83 -10.73
N GLY A 147 8.61 -8.49 -11.54
CA GLY A 147 7.82 -9.49 -12.30
C GLY A 147 6.67 -10.15 -11.54
N LYS A 148 6.31 -9.66 -10.34
CA LYS A 148 5.18 -10.19 -9.56
C LYS A 148 3.88 -9.41 -9.76
N MET A 149 3.96 -8.28 -10.43
CA MET A 149 2.82 -7.49 -10.85
C MET A 149 1.83 -8.32 -11.69
N ALA A 150 0.55 -8.10 -11.47
CA ALA A 150 -0.55 -8.64 -12.24
C ALA A 150 -1.45 -7.49 -12.70
N ASP A 151 -2.20 -7.71 -13.78
CA ASP A 151 -3.11 -6.72 -14.34
C ASP A 151 -4.36 -7.34 -14.91
N CYS A 152 -5.49 -6.65 -14.76
CA CYS A 152 -6.79 -7.02 -15.29
C CYS A 152 -7.44 -5.79 -15.96
N PRO A 153 -8.44 -5.98 -16.84
CA PRO A 153 -9.33 -4.89 -17.28
C PRO A 153 -9.92 -4.13 -16.08
N ILE A 154 -10.13 -2.82 -16.23
CA ILE A 154 -10.49 -1.95 -15.08
C ILE A 154 -11.85 -2.28 -14.44
N ASP A 155 -12.73 -3.01 -15.12
CA ASP A 155 -14.04 -3.40 -14.59
C ASP A 155 -13.97 -4.70 -13.75
N GLU A 156 -12.78 -5.22 -13.47
CA GLU A 156 -12.56 -6.45 -12.72
C GLU A 156 -13.18 -6.44 -11.31
N VAL A 157 -13.62 -7.61 -10.87
CA VAL A 157 -14.10 -7.83 -9.50
C VAL A 157 -13.18 -8.85 -8.84
N PHE A 158 -12.51 -8.43 -7.77
CA PHE A 158 -11.58 -9.26 -7.01
C PHE A 158 -12.24 -9.82 -5.76
N GLU A 159 -12.17 -11.14 -5.58
CA GLU A 159 -12.38 -11.77 -4.29
C GLU A 159 -11.06 -11.81 -3.51
N ILE A 160 -11.04 -11.08 -2.40
CA ILE A 160 -9.92 -11.03 -1.47
C ILE A 160 -10.26 -11.93 -0.29
N ILE A 161 -9.60 -13.08 -0.20
CA ILE A 161 -9.90 -14.09 0.82
C ILE A 161 -8.75 -14.13 1.83
N TYR A 162 -9.02 -13.68 3.04
CA TYR A 162 -8.10 -13.86 4.17
C TYR A 162 -8.21 -15.28 4.73
N CYS A 163 -7.06 -15.89 5.06
CA CYS A 163 -6.94 -17.28 5.49
C CYS A 163 -7.60 -18.30 4.53
N PRO A 164 -7.19 -18.32 3.23
CA PRO A 164 -7.87 -19.11 2.20
C PRO A 164 -7.82 -20.63 2.41
N GLY A 165 -6.79 -21.14 3.10
CA GLY A 165 -6.66 -22.56 3.48
C GLY A 165 -7.38 -22.94 4.77
N GLY A 166 -8.19 -22.04 5.35
CA GLY A 166 -8.55 -22.10 6.77
C GLY A 166 -7.39 -21.62 7.63
N ASN A 167 -7.56 -21.67 8.95
CA ASN A 167 -6.57 -21.14 9.87
C ASN A 167 -5.28 -22.00 9.85
N PRO A 168 -4.11 -21.50 9.43
CA PRO A 168 -2.89 -21.98 10.05
C PRO A 168 -2.95 -21.49 11.50
N ALA A 169 -2.83 -22.38 12.48
CA ALA A 169 -2.67 -21.96 13.87
C ALA A 169 -1.67 -20.79 13.92
N PRO A 170 -1.95 -19.71 14.68
CA PRO A 170 -1.10 -18.54 14.69
C PRO A 170 0.30 -19.03 15.04
N THR A 171 1.24 -18.91 14.10
CA THR A 171 2.65 -18.79 14.47
C THR A 171 2.70 -17.48 15.23
N SER A 172 2.48 -17.56 16.53
CA SER A 172 2.91 -16.53 17.45
C SER A 172 4.37 -16.26 17.07
N ALA A 173 4.61 -15.11 16.45
CA ALA A 173 5.91 -14.48 16.63
C ALA A 173 6.17 -14.57 18.14
N PRO A 174 7.32 -15.07 18.60
CA PRO A 174 7.60 -15.12 20.02
C PRO A 174 7.51 -13.67 20.48
N THR A 175 6.43 -13.33 21.18
CA THR A 175 6.42 -12.17 22.03
C THR A 175 7.54 -12.45 22.99
N SER A 176 8.71 -11.85 22.74
CA SER A 176 9.79 -11.82 23.71
C SER A 176 9.19 -11.17 24.94
N ALA A 177 8.74 -12.01 25.87
CA ALA A 177 8.46 -11.59 27.23
C ALA A 177 9.69 -10.78 27.66
N PRO A 178 9.51 -9.62 28.32
CA PRO A 178 10.64 -8.82 28.76
C PRO A 178 11.50 -9.75 29.61
N THR A 179 12.67 -10.10 29.08
CA THR A 179 13.67 -10.85 29.83
C THR A 179 14.03 -9.90 30.95
N GLN A 180 13.55 -10.17 32.17
CA GLN A 180 14.02 -9.47 33.35
C GLN A 180 15.54 -9.57 33.29
N ALA A 181 16.19 -8.40 33.21
CA ALA A 181 17.63 -8.32 33.30
C ALA A 181 18.06 -9.14 34.53
N PRO A 182 19.03 -10.07 34.40
CA PRO A 182 19.52 -10.79 35.56
C PRO A 182 20.08 -9.74 36.51
N THR A 183 19.44 -9.60 37.67
CA THR A 183 19.98 -8.78 38.75
C THR A 183 21.30 -9.41 39.12
N SER A 184 22.40 -8.77 38.73
CA SER A 184 23.75 -9.17 39.12
C SER A 184 23.81 -9.19 40.64
N ALA A 185 23.92 -10.39 41.22
CA ALA A 185 24.21 -10.58 42.63
C ALA A 185 25.50 -9.81 42.98
N PRO A 186 25.53 -9.08 44.11
CA PRO A 186 26.74 -8.38 44.51
C PRO A 186 27.77 -9.40 44.99
N THR A 187 28.91 -9.47 44.30
CA THR A 187 30.09 -10.17 44.78
C THR A 187 30.58 -9.47 46.05
N GLN A 188 30.32 -10.07 47.22
CA GLN A 188 30.87 -9.60 48.49
C GLN A 188 32.39 -9.81 48.52
N ALA A 189 33.13 -8.77 48.86
CA ALA A 189 34.53 -8.86 49.26
C ALA A 189 34.65 -9.58 50.62
N PRO A 190 35.70 -10.37 50.88
CA PRO A 190 35.90 -11.02 52.16
C PRO A 190 36.56 -10.05 53.15
N THR A 191 35.79 -9.52 54.10
CA THR A 191 36.33 -8.78 55.25
C THR A 191 36.70 -9.75 56.37
N LYS A 192 37.93 -9.63 56.88
CA LYS A 192 38.49 -10.41 58.00
C LYS A 192 37.74 -10.15 59.31
N ALA A 193 37.51 -11.27 60.03
CA ALA A 193 37.43 -11.50 61.48
C ALA A 193 36.59 -10.55 62.39
N PRO A 194 35.62 -11.08 63.16
CA PRO A 194 34.95 -10.33 64.21
C PRO A 194 35.61 -10.55 65.59
N THR A 195 35.72 -9.47 66.36
CA THR A 195 35.96 -9.51 67.80
C THR A 195 34.64 -9.18 68.54
N GLN A 196 34.34 -10.01 69.53
CA GLN A 196 33.34 -9.98 70.63
C GLN A 196 32.92 -8.57 71.12
N ALA A 197 31.79 -8.29 71.79
CA ALA A 197 30.54 -8.96 72.18
C ALA A 197 29.58 -7.85 72.74
N PRO A 198 28.57 -8.14 73.58
CA PRO A 198 27.12 -8.03 73.30
C PRO A 198 26.44 -6.80 73.93
N THR A 199 25.11 -6.61 73.77
CA THR A 199 24.12 -6.46 74.89
C THR A 199 22.70 -6.03 74.41
N GLN A 200 21.72 -6.86 74.80
CA GLN A 200 20.29 -6.66 75.12
C GLN A 200 19.17 -6.46 74.07
N ALA A 201 18.11 -7.24 74.31
CA ALA A 201 16.77 -7.33 73.70
C ALA A 201 15.74 -6.54 74.53
N PRO A 202 14.40 -6.78 74.43
CA PRO A 202 13.45 -6.94 73.32
C PRO A 202 12.40 -5.79 73.35
N THR A 203 11.33 -5.72 72.54
CA THR A 203 9.93 -6.06 72.99
C THR A 203 8.87 -5.71 71.92
N GLN A 204 8.01 -6.72 71.65
CA GLN A 204 6.57 -6.81 71.29
C GLN A 204 5.78 -5.72 70.52
N ALA A 205 4.90 -6.23 69.63
CA ALA A 205 3.68 -5.63 69.07
C ALA A 205 2.59 -5.39 70.16
N PRO A 206 1.52 -4.58 69.94
CA PRO A 206 0.32 -5.09 69.21
C PRO A 206 -0.58 -4.05 68.46
N THR A 207 -1.28 -4.55 67.44
CA THR A 207 -2.72 -4.43 67.07
C THR A 207 -3.56 -3.16 67.42
N GLN A 208 -4.23 -2.57 66.42
CA GLN A 208 -5.72 -2.49 66.23
C GLN A 208 -6.16 -1.33 65.30
N ALA A 209 -7.04 -1.64 64.34
CA ALA A 209 -8.04 -0.75 63.73
C ALA A 209 -9.37 -0.88 64.54
N PRO A 210 -10.53 -0.24 64.22
CA PRO A 210 -10.87 0.76 63.20
C PRO A 210 -11.81 1.91 63.71
N THR A 211 -12.35 2.70 62.75
CA THR A 211 -13.71 3.32 62.68
C THR A 211 -13.88 4.83 62.95
N GLN A 212 -14.28 5.59 61.92
CA GLN A 212 -15.59 6.27 61.74
C GLN A 212 -15.49 7.53 60.84
N ALA A 213 -16.35 7.60 59.82
CA ALA A 213 -16.83 8.84 59.20
C ALA A 213 -17.98 9.42 60.06
N PRO A 214 -18.36 10.72 60.02
CA PRO A 214 -19.17 11.26 58.90
C PRO A 214 -19.06 12.79 58.58
N THR A 215 -19.38 13.11 57.31
CA THR A 215 -20.21 14.22 56.76
C THR A 215 -20.04 15.69 57.20
N GLN A 216 -19.83 16.60 56.22
CA GLN A 216 -20.69 17.78 55.94
C GLN A 216 -20.30 18.57 54.67
N ALA A 217 -21.30 18.87 53.83
CA ALA A 217 -21.41 20.02 52.91
C ALA A 217 -22.27 21.12 53.62
N PRO A 218 -22.52 22.39 53.15
CA PRO A 218 -22.65 22.85 51.75
C PRO A 218 -22.32 24.35 51.40
N THR A 219 -22.50 24.73 50.10
CA THR A 219 -22.94 26.05 49.50
C THR A 219 -21.98 27.29 49.53
N SER A 220 -21.89 28.25 48.57
CA SER A 220 -22.62 28.68 47.33
C SER A 220 -21.73 29.62 46.46
N ALA A 221 -22.13 29.85 45.19
CA ALA A 221 -21.61 30.80 44.16
C ALA A 221 -21.98 32.31 44.44
N PRO A 222 -21.79 33.39 43.59
CA PRO A 222 -21.83 33.44 42.10
C PRO A 222 -21.03 34.54 41.28
N THR A 223 -20.93 34.30 39.95
CA THR A 223 -20.94 35.17 38.71
C THR A 223 -20.27 36.57 38.54
N SER A 224 -19.63 36.80 37.38
CA SER A 224 -20.08 37.74 36.29
C SER A 224 -19.16 37.73 35.02
N GLY A 225 -19.75 37.81 33.81
CA GLY A 225 -19.12 37.96 32.46
C GLY A 225 -18.80 39.43 32.07
N PRO A 226 -18.71 39.89 30.79
CA PRO A 226 -19.25 39.35 29.51
C PRO A 226 -18.41 39.48 28.18
N SER A 227 -18.88 38.75 27.15
CA SER A 227 -19.00 38.93 25.66
C SER A 227 -18.22 39.98 24.81
N SER A 228 -17.74 39.57 23.60
CA SER A 228 -18.25 40.06 22.28
C SER A 228 -17.56 39.43 21.04
N VAL A 229 -18.37 39.12 20.01
CA VAL A 229 -18.06 38.81 18.58
C VAL A 229 -18.14 40.13 17.76
N PRO A 230 -17.71 40.32 16.46
CA PRO A 230 -18.10 39.52 15.27
C PRO A 230 -17.12 39.43 14.03
N THR A 231 -17.36 38.41 13.18
CA THR A 231 -17.39 38.27 11.68
C THR A 231 -16.39 38.94 10.72
N MET A 232 -15.84 38.17 9.75
CA MET A 232 -15.81 38.49 8.30
C MET A 232 -15.56 37.24 7.42
N ALA A 233 -16.31 37.13 6.31
CA ALA A 233 -16.29 36.04 5.31
C ALA A 233 -15.27 36.29 4.18
N PRO A 234 -15.04 35.29 3.29
CA PRO A 234 -14.72 35.60 1.91
C PRO A 234 -15.67 34.93 0.90
N THR A 235 -16.19 35.77 0.00
CA THR A 235 -16.78 35.47 -1.30
C THR A 235 -15.69 35.23 -2.36
N GLY A 236 -15.92 34.30 -3.28
CA GLY A 236 -15.13 34.17 -4.51
C GLY A 236 -15.54 32.97 -5.34
N ALA A 237 -16.40 33.18 -6.34
CA ALA A 237 -16.84 32.20 -7.33
C ALA A 237 -15.74 31.91 -8.38
N PRO A 238 -15.78 30.75 -9.05
CA PRO A 238 -15.24 30.64 -10.40
C PRO A 238 -16.36 30.43 -11.44
N THR A 239 -16.22 31.22 -12.50
CA THR A 239 -17.06 31.38 -13.68
C THR A 239 -16.78 30.28 -14.72
N ALA A 240 -17.83 29.89 -15.45
CA ALA A 240 -17.90 29.35 -16.81
C ALA A 240 -17.06 28.13 -17.27
N ALA A 241 -17.79 27.15 -17.77
CA ALA A 241 -17.35 26.03 -18.59
C ALA A 241 -16.76 26.44 -19.95
N PRO A 242 -15.97 25.55 -20.57
CA PRO A 242 -15.99 25.34 -22.01
C PRO A 242 -16.64 23.99 -22.34
N THR A 243 -17.79 24.05 -23.01
CA THR A 243 -18.40 22.95 -23.76
C THR A 243 -17.53 22.56 -24.95
N TRP A 244 -17.12 21.29 -25.03
CA TRP A 244 -16.78 20.63 -26.29
C TRP A 244 -17.63 19.37 -26.41
N ALA A 245 -18.59 19.40 -27.33
CA ALA A 245 -19.35 18.23 -27.75
C ALA A 245 -18.47 17.33 -28.63
N PRO A 246 -18.43 16.00 -28.43
CA PRO A 246 -17.88 15.09 -29.42
C PRO A 246 -18.93 14.87 -30.52
N THR A 247 -18.63 15.37 -31.72
CA THR A 247 -19.36 15.02 -32.94
C THR A 247 -19.02 13.58 -33.32
N GLY A 248 -20.04 12.73 -33.36
CA GLY A 248 -20.22 11.54 -34.21
C GLY A 248 -19.01 10.65 -34.51
N ALA A 249 -18.98 9.47 -33.90
CA ALA A 249 -18.45 8.28 -34.55
C ALA A 249 -19.32 7.91 -35.77
N PRO A 250 -18.73 7.28 -36.79
CA PRO A 250 -19.37 6.15 -37.44
C PRO A 250 -18.66 4.85 -37.02
N ASP A 251 -19.50 4.00 -36.47
CA ASP A 251 -19.41 2.56 -36.38
C ASP A 251 -18.85 1.91 -37.65
N THR A 252 -17.84 1.03 -37.52
CA THR A 252 -17.71 -0.12 -38.43
C THR A 252 -16.85 -1.25 -37.84
N GLN A 253 -17.55 -2.28 -37.37
CA GLN A 253 -17.33 -3.71 -37.59
C GLN A 253 -15.96 -4.33 -37.23
N THR A 254 -16.04 -5.22 -36.24
CA THR A 254 -15.15 -6.37 -36.05
C THR A 254 -15.02 -7.22 -37.32
N PRO A 255 -13.88 -7.90 -37.47
CA PRO A 255 -13.96 -9.34 -37.64
C PRO A 255 -13.06 -10.11 -36.67
N THR A 256 -13.68 -11.14 -36.12
CA THR A 256 -13.13 -12.21 -35.27
C THR A 256 -12.19 -13.14 -36.05
N SER A 257 -11.25 -13.76 -35.33
CA SER A 257 -10.34 -14.89 -35.70
C SER A 257 -9.02 -14.44 -36.36
N ALA A 258 -7.81 -14.87 -35.99
CA ALA A 258 -7.26 -16.05 -35.29
C ALA A 258 -5.79 -15.72 -34.86
N PRO A 259 -4.89 -16.63 -34.45
CA PRO A 259 -5.01 -18.00 -33.91
C PRO A 259 -4.32 -18.18 -32.52
N ASN A 260 -4.63 -19.31 -31.88
CA ASN A 260 -3.84 -19.87 -30.78
C ASN A 260 -2.43 -20.22 -31.26
N THR A 261 -1.43 -19.43 -30.88
CA THR A 261 -0.04 -19.91 -30.76
C THR A 261 0.43 -19.62 -29.35
N SER A 262 0.64 -20.69 -28.59
CA SER A 262 1.35 -20.72 -27.33
C SER A 262 2.79 -20.22 -27.54
N ALA A 263 2.98 -18.90 -27.40
CA ALA A 263 4.30 -18.32 -27.21
C ALA A 263 4.75 -18.54 -25.75
N PRO A 264 6.03 -18.87 -25.50
CA PRO A 264 6.56 -18.99 -24.16
C PRO A 264 6.46 -17.64 -23.43
N VAL A 265 6.05 -17.66 -22.16
CA VAL A 265 6.13 -16.52 -21.24
C VAL A 265 7.59 -16.38 -20.80
N THR A 266 8.43 -15.86 -21.70
CA THR A 266 9.80 -15.43 -21.40
C THR A 266 10.15 -14.38 -22.44
N ASP A 267 10.22 -13.11 -22.03
CA ASP A 267 11.03 -12.03 -22.67
C ASP A 267 10.51 -10.63 -22.31
N TYR A 268 9.93 -10.39 -21.12
CA TYR A 268 10.08 -9.03 -20.61
C TYR A 268 11.55 -8.87 -20.22
N PRO A 269 12.29 -7.95 -20.86
CA PRO A 269 13.62 -7.66 -20.38
C PRO A 269 13.51 -7.17 -18.94
N THR A 270 14.10 -7.91 -18.01
CA THR A 270 14.26 -7.59 -16.59
C THR A 270 15.22 -6.39 -16.38
N GLN A 271 15.34 -5.52 -17.38
CA GLN A 271 16.42 -4.57 -17.52
C GLN A 271 16.18 -3.38 -16.60
N SER A 272 16.86 -3.41 -15.45
CA SER A 272 17.20 -2.21 -14.71
C SER A 272 18.07 -1.32 -15.62
N PRO A 273 17.80 -0.02 -15.76
CA PRO A 273 18.70 0.88 -16.47
C PRO A 273 20.09 0.83 -15.83
N ASP A 274 21.14 0.75 -16.64
CA ASP A 274 22.51 0.89 -16.17
C ASP A 274 22.71 2.33 -15.68
N ILE A 275 22.71 2.50 -14.36
CA ILE A 275 22.89 3.81 -13.72
C ILE A 275 24.40 4.04 -13.60
N PRO A 276 24.95 5.16 -14.12
CA PRO A 276 26.34 5.51 -13.92
C PRO A 276 26.73 5.49 -12.43
N ASP A 277 27.96 5.09 -12.13
CA ASP A 277 28.43 5.02 -10.75
C ASP A 277 28.28 6.39 -10.05
N GLY A 278 27.70 6.39 -8.85
CA GLY A 278 27.35 7.62 -8.12
C GLY A 278 26.03 8.29 -8.50
N GLN A 279 25.25 7.75 -9.44
CA GLN A 279 23.89 8.21 -9.75
C GLN A 279 22.81 7.31 -9.14
N VAL A 280 21.60 7.84 -9.04
CA VAL A 280 20.43 7.18 -8.45
C VAL A 280 19.41 6.85 -9.52
N GLY A 281 18.98 5.59 -9.55
CA GLY A 281 18.00 5.07 -10.49
C GLY A 281 16.58 5.62 -10.29
N PRO A 282 15.69 5.35 -11.25
CA PRO A 282 14.29 5.72 -11.11
C PRO A 282 13.69 5.10 -9.84
N TRP A 283 12.91 5.87 -9.12
CA TRP A 283 12.22 5.49 -7.89
C TRP A 283 13.15 5.06 -6.75
N LYS A 284 14.43 5.47 -6.78
CA LYS A 284 15.37 5.30 -5.66
C LYS A 284 15.57 6.62 -4.90
N GLN A 285 15.83 6.50 -3.60
CA GLN A 285 16.02 7.66 -2.72
C GLN A 285 17.24 8.46 -3.16
N CYS A 286 17.07 9.78 -3.29
CA CYS A 286 18.11 10.72 -3.70
C CYS A 286 18.30 11.87 -2.71
N GLY A 287 17.63 11.81 -1.56
CA GLY A 287 17.70 12.87 -0.56
C GLY A 287 16.80 12.64 0.63
N GLY A 288 16.82 13.62 1.53
CA GLY A 288 16.11 13.59 2.82
C GLY A 288 17.04 13.92 3.99
N LYS A 289 16.47 14.40 5.08
CA LYS A 289 17.23 14.71 6.29
C LYS A 289 17.93 13.46 6.86
N GLY A 290 19.25 13.57 7.02
CA GLY A 290 20.09 12.47 7.50
C GLY A 290 20.48 11.44 6.43
N TYR A 291 20.05 11.61 5.18
CA TYR A 291 20.46 10.76 4.06
C TYR A 291 21.90 11.06 3.64
N SER A 292 22.73 10.02 3.51
CA SER A 292 24.16 10.10 3.16
C SER A 292 24.53 9.41 1.84
N GLY A 293 23.55 8.90 1.11
CA GLY A 293 23.76 8.22 -0.17
C GLY A 293 23.88 9.20 -1.35
N ALA A 294 23.94 8.64 -2.56
CA ALA A 294 23.99 9.44 -3.80
C ALA A 294 22.74 10.33 -3.95
N THR A 295 22.94 11.58 -4.37
CA THR A 295 21.88 12.58 -4.50
C THR A 295 21.58 12.99 -5.94
N GLN A 296 22.44 12.61 -6.88
CA GLN A 296 22.25 12.90 -8.29
C GLN A 296 21.46 11.78 -8.95
N CYS A 297 20.27 12.11 -9.47
CA CYS A 297 19.50 11.15 -10.24
C CYS A 297 20.13 10.92 -11.62
N ALA A 298 19.90 9.73 -12.17
CA ALA A 298 20.31 9.42 -13.54
C ALA A 298 19.66 10.33 -14.57
N ASP A 299 20.26 10.42 -15.76
CA ASP A 299 19.79 11.29 -16.83
C ASP A 299 18.29 11.10 -17.16
N GLY A 300 17.57 12.21 -17.25
CA GLY A 300 16.12 12.21 -17.47
C GLY A 300 15.28 11.98 -16.20
N LEU A 301 15.89 11.98 -15.02
CA LEU A 301 15.20 11.91 -13.74
C LEU A 301 15.43 13.22 -12.96
N LYS A 302 14.52 13.52 -12.03
CA LYS A 302 14.65 14.63 -11.09
C LYS A 302 14.54 14.11 -9.67
N CYS A 303 15.40 14.60 -8.78
CA CYS A 303 15.25 14.33 -7.36
C CYS A 303 14.09 15.17 -6.82
N GLU A 304 12.95 14.55 -6.58
CA GLU A 304 11.74 15.20 -6.10
C GLU A 304 11.60 15.01 -4.59
N SER A 305 11.44 16.13 -3.88
CA SER A 305 11.24 16.11 -2.43
C SER A 305 9.83 15.61 -2.14
N VAL A 306 9.71 14.47 -1.46
CA VAL A 306 8.41 13.93 -1.03
C VAL A 306 8.06 14.51 0.34
N ASN A 307 9.02 14.54 1.26
CA ASN A 307 8.93 15.20 2.56
C ASN A 307 10.33 15.55 3.10
N GLU A 308 10.41 16.13 4.30
CA GLU A 308 11.69 16.53 4.93
C GLU A 308 12.71 15.36 5.03
N TRP A 309 12.24 14.13 5.17
CA TRP A 309 13.06 12.95 5.42
C TRP A 309 13.31 12.09 4.17
N TYR A 310 12.65 12.40 3.05
CA TYR A 310 12.66 11.54 1.88
C TYR A 310 12.49 12.32 0.57
N SER A 311 13.44 12.12 -0.34
CA SER A 311 13.37 12.56 -1.75
C SER A 311 13.60 11.38 -2.68
N LEU A 312 12.93 11.38 -3.83
CA LEU A 312 12.88 10.25 -4.76
C LEU A 312 13.26 10.69 -6.17
N CYS A 313 14.06 9.90 -6.89
CA CYS A 313 14.30 10.15 -8.31
C CYS A 313 13.07 9.80 -9.14
N THR A 314 12.31 10.81 -9.57
CA THR A 314 11.12 10.63 -10.41
C THR A 314 11.46 10.88 -11.88
N PRO A 315 10.84 10.16 -12.83
CA PRO A 315 10.98 10.45 -14.25
C PRO A 315 10.58 11.89 -14.57
N LEU A 316 11.43 12.59 -15.33
CA LEU A 316 11.01 13.82 -15.97
C LEU A 316 9.89 13.52 -16.97
N PRO A 317 8.93 14.45 -17.15
CA PRO A 317 7.93 14.31 -18.20
C PRO A 317 8.62 14.20 -19.57
N PRO A 318 8.09 13.39 -20.49
CA PRO A 318 8.65 13.29 -21.82
C PRO A 318 8.59 14.65 -22.53
N LYS A 319 9.56 14.91 -23.41
CA LYS A 319 9.53 16.11 -24.26
C LYS A 319 8.34 16.03 -25.22
N GLU A 320 7.93 17.17 -25.75
CA GLU A 320 6.89 17.20 -26.78
C GLU A 320 7.25 16.27 -27.95
N GLY A 321 6.31 15.40 -28.32
CA GLY A 321 6.52 14.38 -29.36
C GLY A 321 7.29 13.13 -28.91
N GLU A 322 7.57 12.97 -27.61
CA GLU A 322 8.17 11.76 -27.03
C GLU A 322 7.19 11.03 -26.11
N LEU A 323 7.37 9.71 -26.01
CA LEU A 323 6.63 8.82 -25.13
C LEU A 323 7.39 8.60 -23.82
N ALA A 324 6.63 8.57 -22.72
CA ALA A 324 7.15 8.19 -21.41
C ALA A 324 7.72 6.76 -21.42
N THR A 325 8.65 6.49 -20.50
CA THR A 325 9.12 5.12 -20.25
C THR A 325 7.92 4.22 -19.94
N TRP A 326 7.88 3.04 -20.53
CA TRP A 326 6.78 2.05 -20.50
C TRP A 326 5.52 2.40 -21.29
N ALA A 327 5.46 3.53 -21.99
CA ALA A 327 4.34 3.81 -22.89
C ALA A 327 4.39 2.93 -24.16
N GLN A 328 3.22 2.60 -24.72
CA GLN A 328 3.14 1.89 -26.00
C GLN A 328 3.67 2.79 -27.12
N CYS A 329 4.62 2.27 -27.89
CA CYS A 329 5.31 2.98 -28.98
C CYS A 329 5.06 2.37 -30.36
N GLY A 330 4.25 1.32 -30.45
CA GLY A 330 3.94 0.66 -31.71
C GLY A 330 3.06 -0.58 -31.56
N GLY A 331 2.86 -1.27 -32.68
CA GLY A 331 1.96 -2.41 -32.82
C GLY A 331 0.97 -2.23 -33.97
N HIS A 332 0.47 -3.34 -34.53
CA HIS A 332 -0.53 -3.30 -35.60
C HIS A 332 -1.80 -2.58 -35.15
N GLY A 333 -2.19 -1.53 -35.89
CA GLY A 333 -3.35 -0.68 -35.56
C GLY A 333 -3.08 0.42 -34.55
N TYR A 334 -1.83 0.62 -34.12
CA TYR A 334 -1.44 1.75 -33.27
C TYR A 334 -1.23 3.04 -34.09
N PHE A 335 -1.90 4.12 -33.70
CA PHE A 335 -1.86 5.44 -34.38
C PHE A 335 -1.24 6.56 -33.54
N GLY A 336 -0.62 6.21 -32.40
CA GLY A 336 -0.02 7.18 -31.48
C GLY A 336 1.42 7.57 -31.84
N LEU A 337 2.08 8.29 -30.93
CA LEU A 337 3.50 8.63 -31.06
C LEU A 337 4.35 7.36 -31.05
N THR A 338 5.40 7.29 -31.85
CA THR A 338 6.28 6.10 -31.91
C THR A 338 7.65 6.33 -31.31
N LYS A 339 7.96 7.57 -30.92
CA LYS A 339 9.27 7.97 -30.44
C LYS A 339 9.34 7.89 -28.92
N CYS A 340 10.16 6.99 -28.40
CA CYS A 340 10.51 6.95 -26.97
C CYS A 340 11.48 8.07 -26.59
N GLN A 341 11.57 8.36 -25.28
CA GLN A 341 12.62 9.25 -24.74
C GLN A 341 14.02 8.76 -25.12
N SER A 342 15.00 9.65 -25.12
CA SER A 342 16.37 9.35 -25.55
C SER A 342 17.03 8.18 -24.82
N ARG A 343 16.67 7.94 -23.55
CA ARG A 343 17.17 6.85 -22.71
C ARG A 343 16.48 5.50 -22.95
N ASP A 344 15.37 5.51 -23.67
CA ASP A 344 14.52 4.35 -23.92
C ASP A 344 14.60 3.94 -25.40
N GLU A 345 14.28 2.69 -25.67
CA GLU A 345 14.08 2.13 -27.01
C GLU A 345 12.67 1.57 -27.15
N CYS A 346 12.10 1.66 -28.36
CA CYS A 346 10.83 1.03 -28.66
C CYS A 346 11.08 -0.45 -28.89
N TRP A 347 10.79 -1.27 -27.89
CA TRP A 347 10.95 -2.71 -27.96
C TRP A 347 9.65 -3.37 -28.38
N THR A 348 9.72 -4.20 -29.41
CA THR A 348 8.57 -4.95 -29.92
C THR A 348 8.42 -6.25 -29.14
N LYS A 349 7.28 -6.40 -28.45
CA LYS A 349 6.92 -7.63 -27.75
C LYS A 349 6.33 -8.65 -28.71
N ASP A 350 5.39 -8.20 -29.55
CA ASP A 350 4.71 -8.98 -30.56
C ASP A 350 4.20 -8.05 -31.68
N GLU A 351 3.51 -8.61 -32.68
CA GLU A 351 3.02 -7.84 -33.83
C GLU A 351 1.99 -6.76 -33.47
N PHE A 352 1.30 -6.90 -32.33
CA PHE A 352 0.25 -5.99 -31.88
C PHE A 352 0.74 -5.00 -30.82
N TYR A 353 1.92 -5.23 -30.23
CA TYR A 353 2.39 -4.43 -29.11
C TYR A 353 3.90 -4.17 -29.11
N SER A 354 4.27 -2.89 -29.07
CA SER A 354 5.62 -2.42 -28.78
C SER A 354 5.59 -1.39 -27.67
N GLN A 355 6.62 -1.38 -26.81
CA GLN A 355 6.69 -0.55 -25.61
C GLN A 355 8.04 0.15 -25.48
N CYS A 356 8.03 1.39 -25.00
CA CYS A 356 9.25 2.07 -24.60
C CYS A 356 9.87 1.40 -23.38
N ILE A 357 11.05 0.81 -23.53
CA ILE A 357 11.81 0.21 -22.44
C ILE A 357 13.16 0.92 -22.30
N PRO A 358 13.80 0.93 -21.12
CA PRO A 358 15.16 1.45 -20.97
C PRO A 358 16.16 0.71 -21.87
N LYS A 359 17.12 1.43 -22.47
CA LYS A 359 18.21 0.85 -23.26
C LYS A 359 19.24 0.12 -22.38
N LYS A 360 19.85 -0.98 -22.90
CA LYS A 360 21.09 -1.54 -22.34
C LYS A 360 22.28 -0.59 -22.56
N SER A 361 23.20 -0.49 -21.60
CA SER A 361 24.52 0.08 -21.90
C SER A 361 25.29 -0.83 -22.89
N ARG A 362 26.15 -0.22 -23.72
CA ARG A 362 27.10 -0.92 -24.58
C ARG A 362 28.44 -1.08 -23.89
#